data_AF-A0A376THI8-F1
#
_entry.id   AF-A0A376THI8-F1
#
_cell.length_a   1.000
_cell.length_b   1.000
_cell.length_c   1.000
_cell.angle_alpha   90.00
_cell.angle_beta   90.00
_cell.angle_gamma   90.00
#
_symmetry.space_group_name_H-M   'P 1'
#
loop_
_entity.id
_entity.type
_entity.pdbx_description
1 polymer ?
#
loop_
_entity_poly.entity_id
_entity_poly.type
_entity_poly.pdbx_seq_one_letter_code
_entity_poly.pdbx_strand_id
1 'polypeptide(L)' 'MHVTLVEINVHEDKIDEFIEVFRQNHLGSVQEEGNLRFDVLQDPEVNSRFYILRSL' A
#
# COMPACT_ATOMS: atom_id res chain seq x y z
N MET A 1 6.30 10.91 15.26
CA MET A 1 6.22 10.22 13.97
C MET A 1 6.22 8.73 14.24
N HIS A 2 5.07 8.10 14.08
CA HIS A 2 4.90 6.65 14.17
C HIS A 2 4.83 6.10 12.74
N VAL A 3 5.67 5.12 12.42
CA VAL A 3 5.75 4.55 11.07
C VAL A 3 5.41 3.07 11.14
N THR A 4 4.57 2.63 10.22
CA THR A 4 4.23 1.23 10.01
C THR A 4 4.60 0.85 8.59
N LEU A 5 5.37 -0.23 8.45
CA LEU A 5 5.65 -0.88 7.17
C LEU A 5 4.91 -2.22 7.15
N VAL A 6 4.06 -2.42 6.15
CA VAL A 6 3.32 -3.67 5.95
C VAL A 6 3.81 -4.30 4.65
N GLU A 7 4.23 -5.57 4.71
CA GLU A 7 4.49 -6.39 3.53
C GLU A 7 3.23 -7.21 3.20
N ILE A 8 2.87 -7.27 1.93
CA ILE A 8 1.74 -8.02 1.42
C ILE A 8 2.21 -8.87 0.23
N ASN A 9 1.93 -10.17 0.28
CA ASN A 9 2.14 -11.07 -0.84
C ASN A 9 0.77 -11.42 -1.43
N VAL A 10 0.57 -11.12 -2.72
CA VAL A 10 -0.70 -11.24 -3.44
C VAL A 10 -0.63 -12.47 -4.36
N HIS A 11 -1.76 -13.10 -4.63
CA HIS A 11 -1.81 -14.11 -5.69
C HIS A 11 -1.55 -13.46 -7.06
N GLU A 12 -0.76 -14.10 -7.93
CA GLU A 12 -0.32 -13.52 -9.20
C GLU A 12 -1.49 -13.11 -10.12
N ASP A 13 -2.60 -13.87 -10.10
CA ASP A 13 -3.82 -13.59 -10.85
C ASP A 13 -4.68 -12.46 -10.28
N LYS A 14 -4.27 -11.88 -9.14
CA LYS A 14 -5.00 -10.86 -8.38
C LYS A 14 -4.27 -9.53 -8.26
N ILE A 15 -3.14 -9.37 -8.93
CA ILE A 15 -2.31 -8.15 -8.86
C ILE A 15 -3.11 -6.91 -9.29
N ASP A 16 -3.80 -6.96 -10.43
CA ASP A 16 -4.55 -5.79 -10.93
C ASP A 16 -5.73 -5.42 -10.01
N GLU A 17 -6.42 -6.43 -9.48
CA GLU A 17 -7.51 -6.25 -8.52
C GLU A 17 -6.99 -5.62 -7.21
N PHE A 18 -5.85 -6.11 -6.74
CA PHE A 18 -5.17 -5.54 -5.57
C PHE A 18 -4.80 -4.07 -5.78
N ILE A 19 -4.21 -3.72 -6.92
CA ILE A 19 -3.82 -2.35 -7.24
C ILE A 19 -5.03 -1.42 -7.22
N GLU A 20 -6.15 -1.81 -7.85
CA GLU A 20 -7.35 -0.97 -7.89
C GLU A 20 -7.98 -0.78 -6.50
N VAL A 21 -8.05 -1.84 -5.69
CA VAL A 21 -8.56 -1.76 -4.32
C VAL A 21 -7.65 -0.89 -3.44
N PHE A 22 -6.33 -1.09 -3.52
CA PHE A 22 -5.39 -0.31 -2.72
C PHE A 22 -5.25 1.14 -3.18
N ARG A 23 -5.55 1.45 -4.44
CA ARG A 23 -5.67 2.84 -4.91
C ARG A 23 -6.78 3.59 -4.16
N GLN A 24 -7.94 2.97 -3.96
CA GLN A 24 -9.02 3.56 -3.17
C GLN A 24 -8.63 3.72 -1.71
N ASN A 25 -7.95 2.71 -1.15
CA ASN A 25 -7.46 2.76 0.22
C ASN A 25 -6.46 3.90 0.42
N HIS A 26 -5.49 4.06 -0.47
CA HIS A 26 -4.55 5.18 -0.48
C HIS A 26 -5.28 6.53 -0.49
N LEU A 27 -6.20 6.72 -1.45
CA LEU A 27 -6.95 7.98 -1.58
C LEU A 27 -7.76 8.33 -0.34
N GLY A 28 -8.30 7.33 0.36
CA GLY A 28 -8.98 7.53 1.65
C GLY A 28 -7.99 7.87 2.78
N SER A 29 -6.92 7.09 2.90
CA SER A 29 -6.00 7.21 4.04
C SER A 29 -5.16 8.48 4.04
N VAL A 30 -4.83 9.06 2.87
CA VAL A 30 -4.15 10.36 2.82
C VAL A 30 -5.02 11.53 3.29
N GLN A 31 -6.34 11.33 3.41
CA GLN A 31 -7.28 12.33 3.94
C GLN A 31 -7.52 12.17 5.45
N GLU A 32 -6.99 11.11 6.07
CA GLU A 32 -7.13 10.90 7.51
C GLU A 32 -6.33 11.95 8.29
N GLU A 33 -6.96 12.54 9.31
CA GLU A 33 -6.29 13.50 10.19
C GLU A 33 -5.07 12.85 10.85
N GLY A 34 -3.92 13.52 10.77
CA GLY A 34 -2.66 13.02 11.29
C GLY A 34 -1.92 12.06 10.36
N ASN A 35 -2.51 11.62 9.24
CA ASN A 35 -1.78 10.85 8.25
C ASN A 35 -0.83 11.75 7.45
N LEU A 36 0.46 11.46 7.55
CA LEU A 36 1.51 12.19 6.84
C LEU A 36 1.88 11.51 5.51
N ARG A 37 1.78 10.18 5.44
CA ARG A 37 2.08 9.37 4.26
C ARG A 37 1.32 8.06 4.27
N PHE A 38 0.95 7.62 3.08
CA PHE A 38 0.40 6.30 2.82
C PHE A 38 0.87 5.84 1.44
N ASP A 39 2.10 5.36 1.32
CA ASP A 39 2.67 4.98 0.02
C ASP A 39 2.40 3.50 -0.27
N VAL A 40 1.96 3.19 -1.49
CA VAL A 40 1.81 1.83 -2.00
C VAL A 40 2.95 1.56 -2.98
N LEU A 41 3.83 0.64 -2.62
CA LEU A 41 5.05 0.33 -3.38
C LEU A 41 4.99 -1.13 -3.85
N GLN A 42 5.45 -1.39 -5.06
CA GLN A 42 5.60 -2.74 -5.60
C GLN A 42 7.08 -3.12 -5.57
N ASP A 43 7.37 -4.37 -5.19
CA ASP A 43 8.74 -4.90 -5.21
C ASP A 43 9.24 -5.02 -6.67
N PRO A 44 10.44 -4.49 -7.00
CA PRO A 44 10.96 -4.52 -8.36
C PRO A 44 11.41 -5.91 -8.82
N GLU A 45 11.67 -6.84 -7.90
CA GLU A 45 12.12 -8.21 -8.19
C GLU A 45 10.95 -9.21 -8.11
N VAL A 46 9.96 -8.96 -7.26
CA VAL A 46 8.82 -9.84 -7.02
C VAL A 46 7.49 -9.12 -7.29
N ASN A 47 6.97 -9.27 -8.52
CA ASN A 47 5.77 -8.55 -8.98
C ASN A 47 4.53 -8.73 -8.08
N SER A 48 4.42 -9.85 -7.37
CA SER A 48 3.31 -10.15 -6.47
C SER A 48 3.50 -9.65 -5.03
N ARG A 49 4.62 -8.97 -4.73
CA ARG A 49 4.92 -8.42 -3.42
C ARG A 49 4.77 -6.91 -3.41
N PHE A 50 4.07 -6.42 -2.38
CA PHE A 50 3.78 -5.01 -2.18
C PHE A 50 4.15 -4.58 -0.77
N TYR A 51 4.48 -3.31 -0.63
CA TYR A 51 4.76 -2.65 0.64
C TYR A 51 3.85 -1.46 0.83
N ILE A 52 3.28 -1.34 2.04
CA ILE A 52 2.52 -0.16 2.46
C ILE A 52 3.34 0.58 3.50
N LEU A 53 3.73 1.82 3.19
CA LEU A 53 4.39 2.72 4.13
C LEU A 53 3.35 3.71 4.65
N ARG A 54 2.99 3.58 5.93
CA ARG A 54 2.11 4.54 6.61
C ARG A 54 2.87 5.29 7.69
N SER A 55 2.69 6.61 7.75
CA SER A 55 3.20 7.42 8.85
C SER A 55 2.14 8.35 9.43
N LEU A 56 2.09 8.41 10.76
CA LEU A 56 1.27 9.32 11.57
C LEU A 56 2.16 10.29 12.36
#